data_AF-A0A350YDR6-F1
#
_entry.id   AF-A0A350YDR6-F1
#
_cell.length_a   1.000
_cell.length_b   1.000
_cell.length_c   1.000
_cell.angle_alpha   90.00
_cell.angle_beta   90.00
_cell.angle_gamma   90.00
#
_symmetry.space_group_name_H-M   'P 1'
#
loop_
_entity.id
_entity.type
_entity.pdbx_description
1 polymer ?
#
loop_
_entity_poly.entity_id
_entity_poly.type
_entity_poly.pdbx_seq_one_letter_code
_entity_poly.pdbx_strand_id
1 'polypeptide(L)'
;MKKQLIHRIPNQVESWVPNTGNTKPSRTGMMRHKGFINALIFLVAGSLGLSAFILPPQARSQETTPYCEIALSNAKNRIEQGRDIIVEIDIKDGSEKYPDHPDGRPTIIWLIVEGSAAESVMESPVFQKAIASEIIKSCNSVGAVSFNRYQTGWIYTIGLMRDGTIQKFGCVDDPEQGSPSWGQQWWCD
;
A
#
# COMPACT_ATOMS: atom_id res chain seq x y z
N MET A 1 -13.97 -42.99 43.21
CA MET A 1 -13.71 -41.77 44.00
C MET A 1 -13.54 -40.58 43.06
N LYS A 2 -14.15 -39.43 43.41
CA LYS A 2 -14.04 -38.07 42.85
C LYS A 2 -14.48 -37.80 41.39
N LYS A 3 -15.76 -37.43 41.27
CA LYS A 3 -16.27 -36.39 40.34
C LYS A 3 -15.57 -35.05 40.62
N GLN A 4 -15.48 -34.17 39.62
CA GLN A 4 -15.55 -32.68 39.64
C GLN A 4 -14.73 -32.10 38.47
N LEU A 5 -15.06 -30.99 37.82
CA LEU A 5 -16.25 -30.13 37.76
C LEU A 5 -16.10 -29.32 36.45
N ILE A 6 -17.20 -29.10 35.74
CA ILE A 6 -17.28 -28.25 34.55
C ILE A 6 -17.30 -26.79 35.01
N HIS A 7 -16.40 -25.94 34.50
CA HIS A 7 -16.56 -24.49 34.56
C HIS A 7 -16.93 -23.93 33.19
N ARG A 8 -18.22 -23.58 33.07
CA ARG A 8 -18.82 -22.76 32.03
C ARG A 8 -18.45 -21.31 32.31
N ILE A 9 -17.82 -20.62 31.36
CA ILE A 9 -17.60 -19.17 31.40
C ILE A 9 -18.78 -18.51 30.66
N PRO A 10 -19.50 -17.55 31.26
CA PRO A 10 -20.58 -16.84 30.59
C PRO A 10 -20.04 -15.78 29.62
N ASN A 11 -20.58 -15.80 28.40
CA ASN A 11 -20.52 -14.71 27.43
C ASN A 11 -21.19 -13.46 28.01
N GLN A 12 -20.44 -12.38 28.17
CA GLN A 12 -20.99 -11.04 28.34
C GLN A 12 -20.83 -10.29 27.01
N VAL A 13 -21.96 -9.97 26.41
CA VAL A 13 -22.10 -9.15 25.21
C VAL A 13 -22.23 -7.71 25.69
N GLU A 14 -21.17 -6.92 25.59
CA GLU A 14 -21.27 -5.48 25.76
C GLU A 14 -21.67 -4.83 24.43
N SER A 15 -22.91 -4.35 24.39
CA SER A 15 -23.46 -3.53 23.32
C SER A 15 -22.88 -2.12 23.39
N TRP A 16 -22.05 -1.74 22.41
CA TRP A 16 -21.63 -0.36 22.22
C TRP A 16 -22.67 0.41 21.41
N VAL A 17 -23.26 1.43 22.03
CA VAL A 17 -24.15 2.42 21.42
C VAL A 17 -23.29 3.53 20.80
N PRO A 18 -23.44 3.88 19.51
CA PRO A 18 -22.72 5.00 18.92
C PRO A 18 -23.39 6.33 19.29
N ASN A 19 -22.61 7.23 19.89
CA ASN A 19 -23.00 8.61 20.18
C ASN A 19 -22.74 9.48 18.94
N THR A 20 -23.81 9.87 18.25
CA THR A 20 -23.78 10.80 17.11
C THR A 20 -23.77 12.24 17.62
N GLY A 21 -22.61 12.89 17.60
CA GLY A 21 -22.43 14.30 17.93
C GLY A 21 -22.52 15.20 16.69
N ASN A 22 -23.55 16.02 16.66
CA ASN A 22 -23.93 16.99 15.62
C ASN A 22 -22.82 17.94 15.14
N THR A 23 -22.62 18.00 13.82
CA THR A 23 -21.96 19.11 13.12
C THR A 23 -22.94 20.27 12.93
N LYS A 24 -22.51 21.48 13.34
CA LYS A 24 -23.23 22.74 13.14
C LYS A 24 -22.58 23.50 11.96
N PRO A 25 -23.31 23.88 10.90
CA PRO A 25 -22.75 24.71 9.85
C PRO A 25 -22.86 26.19 10.24
N SER A 26 -21.73 26.90 10.29
CA SER A 26 -21.73 28.36 10.37
C SER A 26 -21.43 28.98 9.01
N ARG A 27 -22.18 30.04 8.76
CA ARG A 27 -22.53 30.66 7.49
C ARG A 27 -21.66 31.90 7.25
N THR A 28 -21.49 32.24 5.97
CA THR A 28 -21.36 33.61 5.41
C THR A 28 -20.07 34.43 5.58
N GLY A 29 -19.56 34.88 4.43
CA GLY A 29 -18.73 36.08 4.26
C GLY A 29 -17.61 35.79 3.25
N MET A 30 -17.31 36.59 2.24
CA MET A 30 -17.85 37.83 1.73
C MET A 30 -17.18 38.03 0.36
N MET A 31 -17.91 38.49 -0.66
CA MET A 31 -17.34 38.82 -1.96
C MET A 31 -16.25 39.89 -1.84
N ARG A 32 -15.17 39.76 -2.63
CA ARG A 32 -14.46 40.94 -3.14
C ARG A 32 -14.00 40.74 -4.58
N HIS A 33 -14.81 41.33 -5.43
CA HIS A 33 -14.58 41.64 -6.83
C HIS A 33 -13.44 42.68 -6.92
N LYS A 34 -12.37 42.40 -7.68
CA LYS A 34 -11.51 43.43 -8.27
C LYS A 34 -11.12 42.95 -9.67
N GLY A 35 -11.72 43.58 -10.67
CA GLY A 35 -11.30 43.44 -12.05
C GLY A 35 -10.02 44.23 -12.30
N PHE A 36 -9.25 43.78 -13.28
CA PHE A 36 -8.45 44.64 -14.13
C PHE A 36 -8.53 44.09 -15.55
N ILE A 37 -9.22 44.84 -16.40
CA ILE A 37 -9.19 44.74 -17.84
C ILE A 37 -7.86 45.34 -18.29
N ASN A 38 -7.12 44.65 -19.14
CA ASN A 38 -6.33 45.29 -20.19
C ASN A 38 -6.22 44.36 -21.39
N ALA A 39 -6.92 44.74 -22.45
CA ALA A 39 -6.77 44.20 -23.78
C ALA A 39 -5.55 44.86 -24.45
N LEU A 40 -4.76 44.11 -25.22
CA LEU A 40 -4.42 44.53 -26.57
C LEU A 40 -3.96 43.34 -27.41
N ILE A 41 -4.39 43.39 -28.67
CA ILE A 41 -4.30 42.41 -29.74
C ILE A 41 -3.03 42.66 -30.55
N PHE A 42 -2.34 41.60 -30.99
CA PHE A 42 -1.62 41.63 -32.27
C PHE A 42 -1.91 40.36 -33.06
N LEU A 43 -2.51 40.58 -34.24
CA LEU A 43 -2.69 39.63 -35.33
C LEU A 43 -1.34 39.40 -36.01
N VAL A 44 -0.91 38.15 -36.13
CA VAL A 44 0.07 37.75 -37.15
C VAL A 44 -0.52 36.60 -37.94
N ALA A 45 -0.83 36.90 -39.19
CA ALA A 45 -1.21 35.94 -40.21
C ALA A 45 0.01 35.10 -40.58
N GLY A 46 -0.12 33.77 -40.52
CA GLY A 46 0.95 32.82 -40.83
C GLY A 46 0.41 31.40 -40.76
N SER A 47 -0.55 31.06 -41.61
CA SER A 47 -1.04 29.70 -41.77
C SER A 47 -0.17 28.94 -42.75
N LEU A 48 0.50 27.87 -42.30
CA LEU A 48 0.74 26.61 -43.01
C LEU A 48 1.30 25.56 -42.02
N GLY A 49 0.47 24.57 -41.66
CA GLY A 49 0.93 23.21 -41.36
C GLY A 49 1.36 22.84 -39.94
N LEU A 50 0.70 23.32 -38.87
CA LEU A 50 0.87 22.73 -37.54
C LEU A 50 -0.12 21.58 -37.35
N SER A 51 0.32 20.36 -37.68
CA SER A 51 -0.30 19.13 -37.17
C SER A 51 -0.17 19.15 -35.65
N ALA A 52 -1.16 19.71 -34.97
CA ALA A 52 -1.35 19.50 -33.56
C ALA A 52 -1.66 18.02 -33.35
N PHE A 53 -0.62 17.22 -33.09
CA PHE A 53 -0.80 15.95 -32.41
C PHE A 53 -1.34 16.29 -31.03
N ILE A 54 -2.66 16.40 -30.93
CA ILE A 54 -3.38 16.29 -29.67
C ILE A 54 -3.12 14.84 -29.24
N LEU A 55 -2.01 14.62 -28.53
CA LEU A 55 -1.85 13.40 -27.79
C LEU A 55 -3.10 13.30 -26.91
N PRO A 56 -3.86 12.19 -26.98
CA PRO A 56 -4.93 11.99 -26.02
C PRO A 56 -4.30 12.16 -24.65
N PRO A 57 -4.94 12.90 -23.71
CA PRO A 57 -4.50 12.88 -22.34
C PRO A 57 -4.39 11.40 -21.99
N GLN A 58 -3.16 10.93 -21.73
CA GLN A 58 -2.97 9.58 -21.22
C GLN A 58 -3.95 9.49 -20.07
N ALA A 59 -4.92 8.58 -20.21
CA ALA A 59 -5.76 8.18 -19.12
C ALA A 59 -4.80 7.63 -18.08
N ARG A 60 -4.27 8.51 -17.22
CA ARG A 60 -3.79 8.17 -15.89
C ARG A 60 -4.95 7.38 -15.35
N SER A 61 -4.80 6.06 -15.31
CA SER A 61 -5.82 5.16 -14.80
C SER A 61 -6.21 5.75 -13.45
N GLN A 62 -7.39 6.35 -13.41
CA GLN A 62 -7.92 6.92 -12.19
C GLN A 62 -8.14 5.73 -11.28
N GLU A 63 -7.16 5.52 -10.41
CA GLU A 63 -7.36 5.16 -9.03
C GLU A 63 -8.37 4.03 -8.80
N THR A 64 -7.86 2.80 -8.84
CA THR A 64 -8.35 1.71 -7.97
C THR A 64 -8.09 2.00 -6.47
N THR A 65 -7.89 3.26 -6.09
CA THR A 65 -7.49 3.74 -4.78
C THR A 65 -8.38 3.24 -3.65
N PRO A 66 -9.74 3.21 -3.79
CA PRO A 66 -10.58 2.69 -2.71
C PRO A 66 -10.30 1.22 -2.38
N TYR A 67 -10.08 0.38 -3.39
CA TYR A 67 -9.80 -1.04 -3.18
C TYR A 67 -8.41 -1.27 -2.58
N CYS A 68 -7.44 -0.45 -2.97
CA CYS A 68 -6.09 -0.53 -2.42
C CYS A 68 -6.07 -0.09 -0.94
N GLU A 69 -6.72 1.03 -0.61
CA GLU A 69 -6.82 1.51 0.78
C GLU A 69 -7.53 0.50 1.69
N ILE A 70 -8.62 -0.11 1.20
CA ILE A 70 -9.31 -1.19 1.92
C ILE A 70 -8.39 -2.39 2.14
N ALA A 71 -7.65 -2.82 1.11
CA ALA A 71 -6.73 -3.95 1.23
C ALA A 71 -5.59 -3.67 2.23
N LEU A 72 -5.04 -2.46 2.23
CA LEU A 72 -4.02 -2.05 3.20
C LEU A 72 -4.58 -1.98 4.63
N SER A 73 -5.79 -1.45 4.81
CA SER A 73 -6.46 -1.41 6.11
C SER A 73 -6.78 -2.82 6.61
N ASN A 74 -7.31 -3.70 5.75
CA ASN A 74 -7.56 -5.11 6.08
C ASN A 74 -6.27 -5.84 6.45
N ALA A 75 -5.18 -5.61 5.70
CA ALA A 75 -3.89 -6.20 6.00
C ALA A 75 -3.40 -5.80 7.39
N LYS A 76 -3.41 -4.50 7.70
CA LYS A 76 -3.07 -3.97 9.03
C LYS A 76 -3.92 -4.61 10.12
N ASN A 77 -5.25 -4.54 9.98
CA ASN A 77 -6.17 -5.11 10.97
C ASN A 77 -5.94 -6.61 11.19
N ARG A 78 -5.74 -7.39 10.13
CA ARG A 78 -5.50 -8.84 10.23
C ARG A 78 -4.20 -9.17 10.96
N ILE A 79 -3.17 -8.34 10.82
CA ILE A 79 -1.89 -8.50 11.53
C ILE A 79 -2.04 -8.11 13.01
N GLU A 80 -2.73 -7.00 13.30
CA GLU A 80 -2.87 -6.48 14.68
C GLU A 80 -3.94 -7.22 15.49
N GLN A 81 -4.96 -7.81 14.85
CA GLN A 81 -6.13 -8.36 15.53
C GLN A 81 -5.77 -9.44 16.57
N GLY A 82 -6.05 -9.14 17.84
CA GLY A 82 -5.84 -10.06 18.95
C GLY A 82 -4.37 -10.26 19.32
N ARG A 83 -3.47 -9.38 18.84
CA ARG A 83 -2.03 -9.45 19.08
C ARG A 83 -1.52 -8.14 19.65
N ASP A 84 -0.46 -8.22 20.43
CA ASP A 84 0.33 -7.05 20.86
C ASP A 84 1.33 -6.70 19.74
N ILE A 85 0.79 -6.09 18.67
CA ILE A 85 1.52 -5.69 17.46
C ILE A 85 1.01 -4.33 17.00
N ILE A 86 1.93 -3.51 16.49
CA ILE A 86 1.64 -2.29 15.73
C ILE A 86 2.21 -2.49 14.32
N VAL A 87 1.43 -2.14 13.30
CA VAL A 87 1.89 -2.13 11.90
C VAL A 87 1.91 -0.71 11.36
N GLU A 88 3.08 -0.30 10.91
CA GLU A 88 3.26 0.88 10.09
C GLU A 88 3.36 0.48 8.61
N ILE A 89 2.74 1.28 7.74
CA ILE A 89 2.71 1.04 6.31
C ILE A 89 3.49 2.15 5.62
N ASP A 90 4.56 1.77 4.95
CA ASP A 90 5.39 2.64 4.14
C ASP A 90 5.24 2.29 2.66
N ILE A 91 5.21 3.32 1.80
CA ILE A 91 5.14 3.14 0.35
C ILE A 91 6.50 3.54 -0.23
N LYS A 92 7.17 2.61 -0.90
CA LYS A 92 8.47 2.85 -1.55
C LYS A 92 8.33 2.70 -3.06
N ASP A 93 9.02 3.58 -3.79
CA ASP A 93 9.27 3.36 -5.21
C ASP A 93 10.42 2.35 -5.36
N GLY A 94 10.14 1.21 -6.00
CA GLY A 94 11.12 0.17 -6.25
C GLY A 94 11.94 0.37 -7.52
N SER A 95 11.66 1.37 -8.34
CA SER A 95 12.22 1.50 -9.70
C SER A 95 13.74 1.62 -9.75
N GLU A 96 14.34 2.30 -8.76
CA GLU A 96 15.80 2.43 -8.66
C GLU A 96 16.48 1.10 -8.29
N LYS A 97 15.90 0.40 -7.31
CA LYS A 97 16.43 -0.88 -6.82
C LYS A 97 16.15 -2.03 -7.79
N TYR A 98 15.05 -1.97 -8.52
CA TYR A 98 14.59 -3.02 -9.42
C TYR A 98 14.15 -2.42 -10.76
N PRO A 99 15.08 -2.05 -11.65
CA PRO A 99 14.73 -1.45 -12.93
C PRO A 99 13.93 -2.40 -13.84
N ASP A 100 13.91 -3.70 -13.54
CA ASP A 100 13.26 -4.75 -14.29
C ASP A 100 11.92 -5.23 -13.65
N HIS A 101 11.34 -4.38 -12.79
CA HIS A 101 10.02 -4.58 -12.17
C HIS A 101 8.90 -4.78 -13.21
N PRO A 102 7.76 -5.41 -12.86
CA PRO A 102 6.65 -5.57 -13.79
C PRO A 102 6.09 -4.21 -14.25
N ASP A 103 5.64 -4.15 -15.51
CA ASP A 103 5.14 -2.92 -16.12
C ASP A 103 4.04 -2.26 -15.29
N GLY A 104 4.20 -0.96 -15.02
CA GLY A 104 3.25 -0.17 -14.23
C GLY A 104 3.18 -0.56 -12.75
N ARG A 105 4.03 -1.47 -12.26
CA ARG A 105 4.03 -1.99 -10.88
C ARG A 105 5.36 -1.80 -10.13
N PRO A 106 5.94 -0.59 -10.07
CA PRO A 106 7.19 -0.36 -9.37
C PRO A 106 7.04 -0.30 -7.84
N THR A 107 5.83 -0.13 -7.32
CA THR A 107 5.63 0.18 -5.90
C THR A 107 5.87 -1.04 -5.01
N ILE A 108 6.61 -0.84 -3.92
CA ILE A 108 6.81 -1.81 -2.84
C ILE A 108 6.14 -1.27 -1.57
N ILE A 109 5.19 -2.02 -1.03
CA ILE A 109 4.59 -1.72 0.27
C ILE A 109 5.44 -2.34 1.37
N TRP A 110 5.88 -1.55 2.33
CA TRP A 110 6.62 -1.99 3.51
C TRP A 110 5.66 -2.06 4.69
N LEU A 111 5.41 -3.26 5.19
CA LEU A 111 4.68 -3.50 6.43
C LEU A 111 5.73 -3.65 7.54
N ILE A 112 5.91 -2.60 8.32
CA ILE A 112 6.85 -2.57 9.45
C ILE A 112 6.09 -3.07 10.67
N VAL A 113 6.53 -4.20 11.22
CA VAL A 113 5.85 -4.93 12.29
C VAL A 113 6.64 -4.78 13.59
N GLU A 114 6.03 -4.10 14.56
CA GLU A 114 6.57 -3.88 15.90
C GLU A 114 5.69 -4.59 16.95
N GLY A 115 6.28 -5.06 18.05
CA GLY A 115 5.55 -5.63 19.19
C GLY A 115 5.99 -7.03 19.58
N SER A 116 5.51 -7.50 20.75
CA SER A 116 5.95 -8.75 21.35
C SER A 116 5.54 -9.99 20.54
N ALA A 117 4.46 -9.90 19.76
CA ALA A 117 4.00 -10.97 18.89
C ALA A 117 4.48 -10.87 17.43
N ALA A 118 5.36 -9.91 17.10
CA ALA A 118 5.84 -9.70 15.73
C ALA A 118 6.48 -10.95 15.11
N GLU A 119 7.24 -11.71 15.90
CA GLU A 119 7.90 -12.94 15.45
C GLU A 119 6.91 -13.97 14.90
N SER A 120 5.73 -14.11 15.51
CA SER A 120 4.68 -15.03 15.01
C SER A 120 4.17 -14.69 13.61
N VAL A 121 4.24 -13.41 13.22
CA VAL A 121 3.89 -12.94 11.87
C VAL A 121 5.05 -13.21 10.92
N MET A 122 6.28 -12.94 11.36
CA MET A 122 7.50 -13.12 10.58
C MET A 122 7.80 -14.58 10.26
N GLU A 123 7.47 -15.51 11.18
CA GLU A 123 7.63 -16.95 11.02
C GLU A 123 6.51 -17.63 10.24
N SER A 124 5.53 -16.88 9.70
CA SER A 124 4.38 -17.44 8.99
C SER A 124 4.35 -17.09 7.49
N PRO A 125 5.13 -17.79 6.65
CA PRO A 125 5.13 -17.62 5.20
C PRO A 125 3.73 -17.69 4.56
N VAL A 126 2.88 -18.58 5.06
CA VAL A 126 1.50 -18.76 4.55
C VAL A 126 0.66 -17.51 4.84
N PHE A 127 0.76 -16.97 6.05
CA PHE A 127 0.04 -15.76 6.43
C PHE A 127 0.54 -14.54 5.67
N GLN A 128 1.86 -14.36 5.60
CA GLN A 128 2.50 -13.28 4.83
C GLN A 128 2.09 -13.33 3.35
N LYS A 129 2.11 -14.53 2.73
CA LYS A 129 1.68 -14.72 1.33
C LYS A 129 0.22 -14.38 1.11
N ALA A 130 -0.66 -14.74 2.04
CA ALA A 130 -2.08 -14.41 1.95
C ALA A 130 -2.30 -12.88 1.96
N ILE A 131 -1.65 -12.17 2.90
CA ILE A 131 -1.73 -10.70 3.01
C ILE A 131 -1.14 -10.02 1.77
N ALA A 132 0.08 -10.40 1.36
CA ALA A 132 0.73 -9.82 0.19
C ALA A 132 -0.08 -10.02 -1.10
N SER A 133 -0.66 -11.22 -1.27
CA SER A 133 -1.49 -11.53 -2.44
C SER A 133 -2.74 -10.66 -2.50
N GLU A 134 -3.38 -10.38 -1.37
CA GLU A 134 -4.56 -9.50 -1.30
C GLU A 134 -4.19 -8.06 -1.72
N ILE A 135 -3.09 -7.53 -1.18
CA ILE A 135 -2.61 -6.18 -1.51
C ILE A 135 -2.23 -6.07 -2.99
N ILE A 136 -1.38 -6.96 -3.50
CA ILE A 136 -0.88 -6.92 -4.90
C ILE A 136 -2.03 -7.03 -5.91
N LYS A 137 -3.04 -7.84 -5.62
CA LYS A 137 -4.22 -8.00 -6.49
C LYS A 137 -5.15 -6.78 -6.44
N SER A 138 -5.22 -6.08 -5.32
CA SER A 138 -6.11 -4.93 -5.11
C SER A 138 -5.48 -3.60 -5.53
N CYS A 139 -4.13 -3.52 -5.51
CA CYS A 139 -3.37 -2.32 -5.80
C CYS A 139 -2.62 -2.46 -7.13
N ASN A 140 -3.11 -1.81 -8.19
CA ASN A 140 -2.57 -1.98 -9.56
C ASN A 140 -1.14 -1.46 -9.76
N SER A 141 -0.63 -0.57 -8.92
CA SER A 141 0.75 -0.08 -8.97
C SER A 141 1.72 -0.88 -8.09
N VAL A 142 1.20 -1.78 -7.25
CA VAL A 142 2.03 -2.54 -6.31
C VAL A 142 2.53 -3.80 -6.99
N GLY A 143 3.84 -3.92 -7.04
CA GLY A 143 4.54 -5.12 -7.49
C GLY A 143 4.89 -6.04 -6.32
N ALA A 144 5.22 -5.50 -5.15
CA ALA A 144 5.70 -6.30 -4.02
C ALA A 144 5.24 -5.75 -2.65
N VAL A 145 5.24 -6.65 -1.66
CA VAL A 145 5.00 -6.35 -0.26
C VAL A 145 6.16 -6.93 0.54
N SER A 146 6.82 -6.08 1.33
CA SER A 146 7.90 -6.44 2.24
C SER A 146 7.40 -6.42 3.68
N PHE A 147 7.56 -7.53 4.40
CA PHE A 147 7.38 -7.59 5.85
C PHE A 147 8.72 -7.33 6.50
N ASN A 148 8.79 -6.28 7.33
CA ASN A 148 10.02 -5.86 7.99
C ASN A 148 9.75 -5.90 9.50
N ARG A 149 10.53 -6.67 10.25
CA ARG A 149 10.45 -6.60 11.72
C ARG A 149 11.16 -5.32 12.18
N TYR A 150 10.47 -4.52 12.98
CA TYR A 150 11.01 -3.24 13.43
C TYR A 150 12.32 -3.41 14.19
N GLN A 151 13.30 -2.54 13.89
CA GLN A 151 14.65 -2.55 14.46
C GLN A 151 15.43 -3.87 14.31
N THR A 152 15.13 -4.66 13.28
CA THR A 152 15.96 -5.82 12.90
C THR A 152 16.30 -5.82 11.41
N GLY A 153 17.16 -6.75 10.99
CA GLY A 153 17.43 -7.04 9.57
C GLY A 153 16.43 -8.01 8.94
N TRP A 154 15.42 -8.47 9.69
CA TRP A 154 14.52 -9.52 9.22
C TRP A 154 13.52 -8.97 8.21
N ILE A 155 13.74 -9.33 6.94
CA ILE A 155 12.96 -8.88 5.79
C ILE A 155 12.43 -10.09 5.02
N TYR A 156 11.10 -10.11 4.80
CA TYR A 156 10.44 -11.11 3.98
C TYR A 156 9.65 -10.43 2.86
N THR A 157 10.15 -10.50 1.63
CA THR A 157 9.48 -9.86 0.47
C THR A 157 8.73 -10.87 -0.38
N ILE A 158 7.52 -10.52 -0.78
CA ILE A 158 6.68 -11.28 -1.71
C ILE A 158 6.29 -10.34 -2.84
N GLY A 159 6.39 -10.78 -4.09
CA GLY A 159 5.97 -9.95 -5.22
C GLY A 159 5.40 -10.71 -6.40
N LEU A 160 4.93 -9.94 -7.37
CA LEU A 160 4.34 -10.37 -8.64
C LEU A 160 5.46 -10.67 -9.64
N MET A 161 5.59 -11.91 -10.06
CA MET A 161 6.57 -12.35 -11.04
C MET A 161 6.11 -12.05 -12.47
N ARG A 162 7.04 -12.17 -13.44
CA ARG A 162 6.75 -11.96 -14.87
C ARG A 162 5.71 -12.93 -15.44
N ASP A 163 5.62 -14.14 -14.89
CA ASP A 163 4.60 -15.13 -15.27
C ASP A 163 3.22 -14.87 -14.63
N GLY A 164 3.08 -13.78 -13.87
CA GLY A 164 1.86 -13.41 -13.16
C GLY A 164 1.65 -14.12 -11.82
N THR A 165 2.58 -14.99 -11.40
CA THR A 165 2.51 -15.63 -10.09
C THR A 165 2.94 -14.69 -8.97
N ILE A 166 2.46 -14.94 -7.74
CA ILE A 166 2.86 -14.19 -6.55
C ILE A 166 3.65 -15.13 -5.63
N GLN A 167 4.92 -14.80 -5.41
CA GLN A 167 5.84 -15.66 -4.65
C GLN A 167 6.87 -14.85 -3.86
N LYS A 168 7.53 -15.52 -2.91
CA LYS A 168 8.66 -14.97 -2.13
C LYS A 168 9.79 -14.59 -3.09
N PHE A 169 10.44 -13.47 -2.84
CA PHE A 169 11.70 -13.14 -3.50
C PHE A 169 12.78 -14.16 -3.11
N GLY A 170 13.56 -14.58 -4.10
CA GLY A 170 14.72 -15.45 -3.92
C GLY A 170 15.90 -14.71 -3.30
N CYS A 171 16.78 -15.46 -2.66
CA CYS A 171 18.00 -14.95 -2.04
C CYS A 171 19.15 -15.00 -3.05
N VAL A 172 19.99 -13.98 -3.03
CA VAL A 172 21.20 -13.89 -3.85
C VAL A 172 22.35 -13.40 -2.97
N ASP A 173 23.54 -13.99 -3.15
CA ASP A 173 24.64 -13.89 -2.17
C ASP A 173 25.63 -12.74 -2.41
N ASP A 174 25.46 -11.90 -3.45
CA ASP A 174 26.53 -10.99 -3.88
C ASP A 174 26.08 -9.58 -4.35
N PRO A 175 26.09 -8.57 -3.45
CA PRO A 175 25.75 -7.20 -3.80
C PRO A 175 26.78 -6.50 -4.71
N GLU A 176 27.96 -7.08 -4.95
CA GLU A 176 28.98 -6.47 -5.84
C GLU A 176 28.58 -6.51 -7.32
N GLN A 177 27.54 -7.28 -7.67
CA GLN A 177 27.00 -7.41 -9.03
C GLN A 177 25.93 -6.36 -9.38
N GLY A 178 25.66 -5.40 -8.49
CA GLY A 178 24.74 -4.29 -8.71
C GLY A 178 23.38 -4.49 -8.05
N SER A 179 22.32 -4.00 -8.69
CA SER A 179 20.94 -4.15 -8.19
C SER A 179 20.41 -5.57 -8.47
N PRO A 180 19.73 -6.21 -7.51
CA PRO A 180 19.16 -7.54 -7.73
C PRO A 180 18.03 -7.46 -8.76
N SER A 181 17.83 -8.53 -9.54
CA SER A 181 16.68 -8.57 -10.46
C SER A 181 15.38 -8.64 -9.67
N TRP A 182 14.28 -8.24 -10.30
CA TRP A 182 12.96 -8.38 -9.70
C TRP A 182 12.68 -9.83 -9.34
N GLY A 183 12.17 -10.06 -8.13
CA GLY A 183 12.04 -11.40 -7.58
C GLY A 183 13.27 -11.89 -6.81
N GLN A 184 14.29 -11.04 -6.61
CA GLN A 184 15.47 -11.34 -5.80
C GLN A 184 15.70 -10.31 -4.69
N GLN A 185 16.38 -10.71 -3.62
CA GLN A 185 16.83 -9.83 -2.53
C GLN A 185 18.17 -10.28 -1.97
N TRP A 186 18.99 -9.33 -1.52
CA TRP A 186 20.30 -9.59 -0.91
C TRP A 186 20.19 -10.18 0.50
N TRP A 187 19.28 -9.64 1.32
CA TRP A 187 19.24 -9.94 2.74
C TRP A 187 18.13 -10.94 3.00
N CYS A 188 18.53 -12.17 3.30
CA CYS A 188 17.65 -13.27 3.62
C CYS A 188 18.03 -13.83 4.97
N ASP A 189 17.41 -13.27 6.01
CA ASP A 189 17.49 -13.78 7.37
C ASP A 189 16.18 -14.52 7.71
#